data_AF-W8ZA10-F1
#
_entry.id   AF-W8ZA10-F1
#
_cell.length_a   1.000
_cell.length_b   1.000
_cell.length_c   1.000
_cell.angle_alpha   90.00
_cell.angle_beta   90.00
_cell.angle_gamma   90.00
#
_symmetry.space_group_name_H-M   'P 1'
#
loop_
_entity.id
_entity.type
_entity.pdbx_description
1 polymer ?
#
loop_
_entity_poly.entity_id
_entity_poly.type
_entity_poly.pdbx_seq_one_letter_code
_entity_poly.pdbx_strand_id
1 'polypeptide(L)'
;MTIDEFIDPLTFLKKIASLFKLEIQYRVEVQGSQIIGWYVDMIQRRGRDTGKEIELGKDLIGVTRIEHSRDICTALVGFVKGEGDNVITIESINKGLPYIVDNDAFQRWNERGKHKFGFYTPETEELNMTPQRLMTLMEIELKKRVNSSVSYEVEVQSIGRIFGLAHELINEGDTIRIKDTGFTPKLYLEARVIAGDESFTDPTQDKYVFGDYREITDPNEELRKIYNRILSKFGEKQEMLDQLDKLVKEANETASSAKKESEAAKTLAEKVQENIKNNTVEIIEAKNPPKTGLKPYKTLWRDTSNGKPGILKIWTGGAWESVVPDPETIKKETLTQVNKDIESTKIELNKKVQEAQNQATGQFNEVQEGLQGVSRTVSNIENKQGEIDKKVTKFEQDSNGFKTSIESLTKKDNDISNKLNTVEQTVESTKKTISDVQQTTNELKQKQLK
;
A
#
# COMPACT_ATOMS: atom_id res chain seq x y z
N MET A 1 -2.00 -19.36 39.74
CA MET A 1 -2.82 -20.45 39.18
C MET A 1 -3.57 -21.08 40.33
N THR A 2 -4.88 -20.94 40.36
CA THR A 2 -5.78 -21.69 41.25
C THR A 2 -6.23 -22.96 40.52
N ILE A 3 -6.38 -24.05 41.26
CA ILE A 3 -6.87 -25.33 40.75
C ILE A 3 -8.22 -25.56 41.41
N ASP A 4 -9.28 -25.15 40.72
CA ASP A 4 -10.63 -25.10 41.28
C ASP A 4 -11.46 -26.37 40.95
N GLU A 5 -10.94 -27.24 40.08
CA GLU A 5 -11.53 -28.52 39.69
C GLU A 5 -10.46 -29.63 39.63
N PHE A 6 -10.88 -30.90 39.69
CA PHE A 6 -9.97 -32.04 39.50
C PHE A 6 -9.28 -31.96 38.13
N ILE A 7 -7.96 -32.10 38.12
CA ILE A 7 -7.11 -31.98 36.92
C ILE A 7 -6.15 -33.17 36.85
N ASP A 8 -5.96 -33.73 35.65
CA ASP A 8 -4.98 -34.80 35.46
C ASP A 8 -3.54 -34.26 35.47
N PRO A 9 -2.54 -35.07 35.89
CA PRO A 9 -1.16 -34.62 36.02
C PRO A 9 -0.55 -34.04 34.73
N LEU A 10 -0.90 -34.59 33.56
CA LEU A 10 -0.36 -34.11 32.28
C LEU A 10 -0.92 -32.73 31.94
N THR A 11 -2.23 -32.54 32.10
CA THR A 11 -2.86 -31.24 31.89
C THR A 11 -2.35 -30.22 32.89
N PHE A 12 -2.10 -30.61 34.14
CA PHE A 12 -1.48 -29.72 35.13
C PHE A 12 -0.07 -29.28 34.73
N LEU A 13 0.79 -30.22 34.30
CA LEU A 13 2.13 -29.90 33.80
C LEU A 13 2.07 -29.00 32.55
N LYS A 14 1.15 -29.25 31.62
CA LYS A 14 0.92 -28.39 30.45
C LYS A 14 0.48 -26.98 30.83
N LYS A 15 -0.39 -26.82 31.85
CA LYS A 15 -0.80 -25.51 32.36
C LYS A 15 0.38 -24.75 32.99
N ILE A 16 1.23 -25.42 33.76
CA ILE A 16 2.47 -24.83 34.30
C ILE A 16 3.39 -24.40 33.16
N ALA A 17 3.65 -25.30 32.20
CA ALA A 17 4.51 -25.01 31.05
C ALA A 17 3.99 -23.79 30.26
N SER A 18 2.69 -23.71 30.00
CA SER A 18 2.07 -22.58 29.33
C SER A 18 2.19 -21.27 30.14
N LEU A 19 1.92 -21.33 31.46
CA LEU A 19 1.97 -20.17 32.35
C LEU A 19 3.38 -19.55 32.40
N PHE A 20 4.41 -20.39 32.50
CA PHE A 20 5.80 -19.95 32.59
C PHE A 20 6.50 -19.86 31.23
N LYS A 21 5.80 -20.16 30.14
CA LYS A 21 6.36 -20.23 28.77
C LYS A 21 7.59 -21.14 28.67
N LEU A 22 7.46 -22.33 29.27
CA LEU A 22 8.45 -23.40 29.28
C LEU A 22 8.00 -24.54 28.37
N GLU A 23 8.96 -25.37 27.98
CA GLU A 23 8.75 -26.59 27.21
C GLU A 23 9.07 -27.81 28.06
N ILE A 24 8.27 -28.86 27.90
CA ILE A 24 8.39 -30.10 28.66
C ILE A 24 9.31 -31.06 27.89
N GLN A 25 10.33 -31.57 28.58
CA GLN A 25 11.18 -32.65 28.11
C GLN A 25 11.07 -33.85 29.05
N TYR A 26 10.74 -35.01 28.48
CA TYR A 26 10.71 -36.27 29.21
C TYR A 26 12.05 -36.97 29.07
N ARG A 27 12.59 -37.46 30.18
CA ARG A 27 13.87 -38.18 30.20
C ARG A 27 13.78 -39.38 31.12
N VAL A 28 14.35 -40.49 30.68
CA VAL A 28 14.46 -41.71 31.46
C VAL A 28 15.94 -42.04 31.63
N GLU A 29 16.35 -42.33 32.85
CA GLU A 29 17.68 -42.83 33.13
C GLU A 29 17.63 -44.35 33.25
N VAL A 30 18.53 -45.03 32.53
CA VAL A 30 18.62 -46.49 32.48
C VAL A 30 20.03 -46.90 32.87
N GLN A 31 20.14 -47.88 33.77
CA GLN A 31 21.39 -48.51 34.15
C GLN A 31 21.29 -50.01 33.90
N GLY A 32 22.05 -50.51 32.92
CA GLY A 32 21.92 -51.89 32.46
C GLY A 32 20.53 -52.15 31.88
N SER A 33 19.80 -53.10 32.46
CA SER A 33 18.42 -53.45 32.07
C SER A 33 17.34 -52.79 32.93
N GLN A 34 17.71 -51.90 33.85
CA GLN A 34 16.77 -51.28 34.79
C GLN A 34 16.62 -49.78 34.55
N ILE A 35 15.37 -49.30 34.60
CA ILE A 35 15.05 -47.88 34.64
C ILE A 35 15.27 -47.39 36.08
N ILE A 36 16.16 -46.44 36.27
CA ILE A 36 16.54 -45.90 37.58
C ILE A 36 15.87 -44.55 37.90
N GLY A 37 15.27 -43.88 36.91
CA GLY A 37 14.57 -42.62 37.14
C GLY A 37 13.74 -42.15 35.94
N TRP A 38 12.62 -41.51 36.25
CA TRP A 38 11.76 -40.81 35.29
C TRP A 38 11.75 -39.33 35.63
N TYR A 39 12.10 -38.49 34.67
CA TYR A 39 12.23 -37.06 34.86
C TYR A 39 11.35 -36.30 33.87
N VAL A 40 10.76 -35.22 34.37
CA VAL A 40 10.03 -34.23 33.58
C VAL A 40 10.75 -32.91 33.75
N ASP A 41 11.59 -32.58 32.79
CA ASP A 41 12.40 -31.36 32.80
C ASP A 41 11.57 -30.23 32.16
N MET A 42 11.45 -29.10 32.87
CA MET A 42 10.82 -27.87 32.36
C MET A 42 11.93 -26.92 31.92
N ILE A 43 12.07 -26.70 30.63
CA ILE A 43 13.17 -25.92 30.06
C ILE A 43 12.65 -24.75 29.25
N GLN A 44 13.47 -23.71 29.05
CA GLN A 44 13.02 -22.51 28.33
C GLN A 44 12.71 -22.78 26.85
N ARG A 45 13.48 -23.65 26.20
CA ARG A 45 13.33 -24.03 24.80
C ARG A 45 14.09 -25.34 24.53
N ARG A 46 13.45 -26.32 23.90
CA ARG A 46 14.05 -27.55 23.37
C ARG A 46 14.78 -27.30 22.05
N GLY A 47 15.79 -28.12 21.78
CA GLY A 47 16.58 -28.05 20.54
C GLY A 47 17.52 -26.85 20.48
N ARG A 48 18.30 -26.79 19.40
CA ARG A 48 19.37 -25.80 19.20
C ARG A 48 19.32 -25.24 17.77
N ASP A 49 19.94 -24.09 17.56
CA ASP A 49 20.31 -23.67 16.19
C ASP A 49 21.60 -24.39 15.82
N THR A 50 21.48 -25.43 14.99
CA THR A 50 22.62 -26.23 14.52
C THR A 50 23.25 -25.65 13.26
N GLY A 51 22.67 -24.59 12.68
CA GLY A 51 23.06 -24.08 11.37
C GLY A 51 22.70 -25.00 10.21
N LYS A 52 21.93 -26.06 10.45
CA LYS A 52 21.46 -26.99 9.41
C LYS A 52 20.63 -26.25 8.36
N GLU A 53 21.03 -26.41 7.11
CA GLU A 53 20.32 -25.87 5.94
C GLU A 53 19.76 -27.01 5.09
N ILE A 54 18.49 -26.88 4.75
CA ILE A 54 17.72 -27.78 3.90
C ILE A 54 17.54 -27.09 2.55
N GLU A 55 18.06 -27.69 1.48
CA GLU A 55 18.19 -27.02 0.19
C GLU A 55 17.66 -27.85 -0.98
N LEU A 56 17.01 -27.16 -1.94
CA LEU A 56 16.57 -27.78 -3.19
C LEU A 56 17.76 -28.40 -3.95
N GLY A 57 17.63 -29.68 -4.30
CA GLY A 57 18.69 -30.45 -4.96
C GLY A 57 19.69 -31.13 -4.02
N LYS A 58 19.55 -30.95 -2.70
CA LYS A 58 20.33 -31.64 -1.66
C LYS A 58 19.43 -32.60 -0.87
N ASP A 59 18.58 -32.05 -0.02
CA ASP A 59 17.76 -32.78 0.94
C ASP A 59 16.31 -32.30 0.99
N LEU A 60 15.99 -31.17 0.34
CA LEU A 60 14.63 -30.71 0.15
C LEU A 60 13.96 -31.48 -1.00
N ILE A 61 12.87 -32.19 -0.69
CA ILE A 61 12.03 -32.88 -1.68
C ILE A 61 11.03 -31.90 -2.28
N GLY A 62 10.40 -31.06 -1.44
CA GLY A 62 9.46 -30.05 -1.90
C GLY A 62 8.94 -29.14 -0.80
N VAL A 63 8.40 -27.99 -1.20
CA VAL A 63 7.71 -27.04 -0.33
C VAL A 63 6.35 -26.72 -0.92
N THR A 64 5.31 -26.88 -0.11
CA THR A 64 3.95 -26.42 -0.42
C THR A 64 3.63 -25.23 0.45
N ARG A 65 3.42 -24.06 -0.17
CA ARG A 65 2.98 -22.84 0.51
C ARG A 65 1.46 -22.76 0.44
N ILE A 66 0.79 -22.76 1.59
CA ILE A 66 -0.65 -22.72 1.71
C ILE A 66 -1.05 -21.34 2.23
N GLU A 67 -1.78 -20.57 1.42
CA GLU A 67 -2.33 -19.29 1.85
C GLU A 67 -3.78 -19.43 2.30
N HIS A 68 -4.04 -19.06 3.55
CA HIS A 68 -5.37 -18.98 4.11
C HIS A 68 -5.87 -17.53 4.05
N SER A 69 -6.83 -17.27 3.16
CA SER A 69 -7.46 -15.96 2.97
C SER A 69 -8.86 -15.83 3.58
N ARG A 70 -9.36 -16.92 4.18
CA ARG A 70 -10.72 -17.01 4.74
C ARG A 70 -10.90 -16.08 5.94
N ASP A 71 -9.91 -15.99 6.81
CA ASP A 71 -9.98 -15.22 8.05
C ASP A 71 -9.60 -13.74 7.89
N ILE A 72 -9.29 -13.31 6.65
CA ILE A 72 -8.92 -11.92 6.37
C ILE A 72 -10.11 -11.00 6.62
N CYS A 73 -9.91 -10.03 7.51
CA CYS A 73 -10.91 -9.03 7.87
C CYS A 73 -10.39 -7.63 7.52
N THR A 74 -11.26 -6.81 6.93
CA THR A 74 -11.01 -5.39 6.66
C THR A 74 -11.81 -4.47 7.59
N ALA A 75 -12.72 -5.07 8.37
CA ALA A 75 -13.40 -4.44 9.49
C ALA A 75 -13.56 -5.47 10.62
N LEU A 76 -13.44 -5.03 11.88
CA LEU A 76 -13.57 -5.90 13.06
C LEU A 76 -14.59 -5.32 14.03
N VAL A 77 -15.64 -6.10 14.33
CA VAL A 77 -16.65 -5.80 15.35
C VAL A 77 -16.21 -6.45 16.66
N GLY A 78 -16.07 -5.67 17.72
CA GLY A 78 -15.68 -6.16 19.04
C GLY A 78 -16.79 -6.00 20.06
N PHE A 79 -17.05 -7.05 20.82
CA PHE A 79 -18.05 -7.03 21.88
C PHE A 79 -17.67 -7.94 23.04
N VAL A 80 -18.05 -7.52 24.25
CA VAL A 80 -17.85 -8.28 25.50
C VAL A 80 -19.13 -8.24 26.30
N LYS A 81 -19.48 -9.35 26.96
CA LYS A 81 -20.61 -9.39 27.89
C LYS A 81 -20.22 -8.64 29.17
N GLY A 82 -20.94 -7.57 29.50
CA GLY A 82 -20.78 -6.81 30.74
C GLY A 82 -21.63 -7.39 31.88
N GLU A 83 -21.80 -6.60 32.95
CA GLU A 83 -22.71 -6.97 34.05
C GLU A 83 -24.17 -7.04 33.57
N GLY A 84 -24.84 -8.17 33.85
CA GLY A 84 -26.23 -8.42 33.45
C GLY A 84 -26.39 -8.78 31.96
N ASP A 85 -27.37 -8.18 31.30
CA ASP A 85 -27.66 -8.34 29.86
C ASP A 85 -27.00 -7.25 28.98
N ASN A 86 -26.17 -6.38 29.57
CA ASN A 86 -25.50 -5.31 28.81
C ASN A 86 -24.28 -5.83 28.04
N VAL A 87 -24.17 -5.43 26.78
CA VAL A 87 -23.01 -5.70 25.92
C VAL A 87 -22.14 -4.45 25.85
N ILE A 88 -20.84 -4.62 26.12
CA ILE A 88 -19.84 -3.57 25.99
C ILE A 88 -19.31 -3.60 24.57
N THR A 89 -19.46 -2.47 23.86
CA THR A 89 -18.92 -2.22 22.51
C THR A 89 -18.05 -0.95 22.52
N ILE A 90 -17.45 -0.63 21.38
CA ILE A 90 -16.67 0.61 21.20
C ILE A 90 -17.51 1.80 20.68
N GLU A 91 -18.83 1.64 20.50
CA GLU A 91 -19.69 2.65 19.87
C GLU A 91 -19.63 4.01 20.59
N SER A 92 -19.58 3.96 21.93
CA SER A 92 -19.52 5.15 22.79
C SER A 92 -18.28 6.02 22.55
N ILE A 93 -17.19 5.43 22.05
CA ILE A 93 -15.91 6.11 21.81
C ILE A 93 -15.55 6.21 20.32
N ASN A 94 -16.30 5.54 19.45
CA ASN A 94 -16.00 5.43 18.02
C ASN A 94 -17.14 6.00 17.15
N LYS A 95 -17.62 7.20 17.50
CA LYS A 95 -18.65 7.93 16.72
C LYS A 95 -19.92 7.11 16.44
N GLY A 96 -20.29 6.22 17.38
CA GLY A 96 -21.46 5.34 17.24
C GLY A 96 -21.23 4.09 16.39
N LEU A 97 -20.00 3.79 15.97
CA LEU A 97 -19.68 2.59 15.18
C LEU A 97 -19.11 1.46 16.08
N PRO A 98 -19.66 0.23 16.02
CA PRO A 98 -19.19 -0.89 16.84
C PRO A 98 -17.95 -1.60 16.30
N TYR A 99 -17.35 -1.06 15.23
CA TYR A 99 -16.24 -1.71 14.53
C TYR A 99 -15.13 -0.73 14.16
N ILE A 100 -13.93 -1.28 14.03
CA ILE A 100 -12.77 -0.60 13.46
C ILE A 100 -12.54 -1.08 12.02
N VAL A 101 -11.89 -0.25 11.21
CA VAL A 101 -11.59 -0.55 9.80
C VAL A 101 -10.10 -0.38 9.53
N ASP A 102 -9.58 -1.18 8.61
CA ASP A 102 -8.26 -0.99 8.03
C ASP A 102 -8.42 -0.65 6.54
N ASN A 103 -8.07 0.59 6.18
CA ASN A 103 -8.24 1.09 4.81
C ASN A 103 -7.28 0.41 3.83
N ASP A 104 -6.05 0.10 4.25
CA ASP A 104 -5.06 -0.56 3.41
C ASP A 104 -5.43 -2.02 3.14
N ALA A 105 -5.99 -2.70 4.15
CA ALA A 105 -6.59 -4.02 4.00
C ALA A 105 -7.83 -3.96 3.11
N PHE A 106 -8.69 -2.95 3.25
CA PHE A 106 -9.86 -2.76 2.38
C PHE A 106 -9.47 -2.60 0.91
N GLN A 107 -8.46 -1.79 0.59
CA GLN A 107 -8.00 -1.65 -0.79
C GLN A 107 -7.50 -2.97 -1.39
N ARG A 108 -6.89 -3.83 -0.57
CA ARG A 108 -6.33 -5.13 -1.02
C ARG A 108 -7.36 -6.25 -1.09
N TRP A 109 -8.29 -6.29 -0.15
CA TRP A 109 -9.11 -7.47 0.12
C TRP A 109 -10.62 -7.22 0.07
N ASN A 110 -11.08 -6.04 -0.34
CA ASN A 110 -12.51 -5.77 -0.47
C ASN A 110 -13.16 -6.78 -1.42
N GLU A 111 -14.40 -7.16 -1.09
CA GLU A 111 -15.22 -7.98 -1.96
C GLU A 111 -16.30 -7.09 -2.56
N ARG A 112 -16.13 -6.74 -3.86
CA ARG A 112 -17.05 -5.86 -4.60
C ARG A 112 -17.26 -4.51 -3.91
N GLY A 113 -16.20 -3.91 -3.38
CA GLY A 113 -16.25 -2.62 -2.67
C GLY A 113 -16.88 -2.69 -1.27
N LYS A 114 -17.06 -3.89 -0.70
CA LYS A 114 -17.56 -4.07 0.68
C LYS A 114 -16.46 -4.56 1.62
N HIS A 115 -16.56 -4.16 2.89
CA HIS A 115 -15.68 -4.66 3.94
C HIS A 115 -15.95 -6.13 4.23
N LYS A 116 -14.89 -6.88 4.57
CA LYS A 116 -14.96 -8.22 5.13
C LYS A 116 -14.99 -8.08 6.65
N PHE A 117 -16.16 -8.30 7.25
CA PHE A 117 -16.36 -8.14 8.69
C PHE A 117 -15.96 -9.40 9.46
N GLY A 118 -15.15 -9.21 10.49
CA GLY A 118 -14.87 -10.21 11.52
C GLY A 118 -15.50 -9.84 12.85
N PHE A 119 -15.73 -10.86 13.68
CA PHE A 119 -16.19 -10.69 15.06
C PHE A 119 -15.05 -11.04 16.03
N TYR A 120 -14.99 -10.33 17.15
CA TYR A 120 -13.99 -10.53 18.19
C TYR A 120 -14.58 -10.36 19.58
N THR A 121 -14.35 -11.37 20.41
CA THR A 121 -14.63 -11.34 21.85
C THR A 121 -13.33 -11.70 22.57
N PRO A 122 -12.71 -10.77 23.31
CA PRO A 122 -11.55 -11.07 24.13
C PRO A 122 -11.83 -12.19 25.15
N GLU A 123 -10.96 -13.20 25.20
CA GLU A 123 -10.90 -14.18 26.28
C GLU A 123 -10.08 -13.57 27.42
N THR A 124 -10.75 -12.96 28.41
CA THR A 124 -10.10 -12.35 29.59
C THR A 124 -10.83 -12.74 30.87
N GLU A 125 -10.07 -12.94 31.93
CA GLU A 125 -10.57 -13.15 33.30
C GLU A 125 -10.93 -11.82 34.01
N GLU A 126 -10.56 -10.68 33.41
CA GLU A 126 -10.88 -9.35 33.95
C GLU A 126 -12.38 -9.04 33.77
N LEU A 127 -13.11 -9.05 34.88
CA LEU A 127 -14.55 -8.73 34.94
C LEU A 127 -14.88 -7.28 34.52
N ASN A 128 -13.89 -6.37 34.54
CA ASN A 128 -14.07 -4.94 34.28
C ASN A 128 -13.47 -4.51 32.92
N MET A 129 -14.09 -4.96 31.83
CA MET A 129 -13.72 -4.50 30.47
C MET A 129 -14.21 -3.07 30.23
N THR A 130 -13.34 -2.19 29.69
CA THR A 130 -13.73 -0.84 29.25
C THR A 130 -13.74 -0.72 27.71
N PRO A 131 -14.55 0.19 27.12
CA PRO A 131 -14.53 0.43 25.67
C PRO A 131 -13.14 0.75 25.12
N GLN A 132 -12.32 1.51 25.86
CA GLN A 132 -10.96 1.87 25.46
C GLN A 132 -10.05 0.64 25.42
N ARG A 133 -10.13 -0.23 26.42
CA ARG A 133 -9.35 -1.46 26.46
C ARG A 133 -9.78 -2.41 25.34
N LEU A 134 -11.09 -2.53 25.11
CA LEU A 134 -11.66 -3.32 24.02
C LEU A 134 -11.16 -2.81 22.66
N MET A 135 -11.14 -1.48 22.43
CA MET A 135 -10.58 -0.87 21.22
C MET A 135 -9.11 -1.26 21.00
N THR A 136 -8.26 -1.19 22.02
CA THR A 136 -6.85 -1.59 21.89
C THR A 136 -6.71 -3.07 21.54
N LEU A 137 -7.50 -3.95 22.17
CA LEU A 137 -7.49 -5.39 21.86
C LEU A 137 -7.99 -5.66 20.45
N MET A 138 -9.04 -4.95 20.01
CA MET A 138 -9.54 -5.00 18.63
C MET A 138 -8.47 -4.56 17.63
N GLU A 139 -7.74 -3.48 17.88
CA GLU A 139 -6.66 -3.02 16.98
C GLU A 139 -5.53 -4.05 16.86
N ILE A 140 -5.15 -4.67 17.96
CA ILE A 140 -4.15 -5.75 17.98
C ILE A 140 -4.65 -6.96 17.19
N GLU A 141 -5.91 -7.33 17.38
CA GLU A 141 -6.49 -8.49 16.72
C GLU A 141 -6.73 -8.24 15.22
N LEU A 142 -7.22 -7.06 14.84
CA LEU A 142 -7.38 -6.68 13.43
C LEU A 142 -6.03 -6.76 12.71
N LYS A 143 -4.95 -6.23 13.31
CA LYS A 143 -3.60 -6.33 12.74
C LYS A 143 -3.12 -7.76 12.47
N LYS A 144 -3.60 -8.76 13.20
CA LYS A 144 -3.30 -10.18 12.92
C LYS A 144 -4.09 -10.72 11.73
N ARG A 145 -5.24 -10.13 11.43
CA ARG A 145 -6.22 -10.62 10.44
C ARG A 145 -6.28 -9.77 9.16
N VAL A 146 -5.47 -8.73 9.01
CA VAL A 146 -5.44 -7.90 7.79
C VAL A 146 -4.68 -8.53 6.62
N ASN A 147 -3.91 -9.58 6.86
CA ASN A 147 -3.12 -10.30 5.84
C ASN A 147 -3.54 -11.77 5.82
N SER A 148 -3.30 -12.45 4.68
CA SER A 148 -3.42 -13.91 4.63
C SER A 148 -2.48 -14.53 5.66
N SER A 149 -2.95 -15.55 6.38
CA SER A 149 -2.04 -16.42 7.10
C SER A 149 -1.42 -17.39 6.10
N VAL A 150 -0.12 -17.59 6.23
CA VAL A 150 0.65 -18.47 5.36
C VAL A 150 1.12 -19.63 6.21
N SER A 151 0.82 -20.85 5.79
CA SER A 151 1.43 -22.06 6.33
C SER A 151 2.27 -22.73 5.25
N TYR A 152 3.19 -23.55 5.71
CA TYR A 152 4.09 -24.30 4.84
C TYR A 152 4.01 -25.77 5.21
N GLU A 153 4.08 -26.61 4.20
CA GLU A 153 4.37 -28.03 4.33
C GLU A 153 5.69 -28.29 3.60
N VAL A 154 6.63 -28.92 4.28
CA VAL A 154 7.99 -29.12 3.76
C VAL A 154 8.32 -30.59 3.85
N GLU A 155 8.69 -31.16 2.72
CA GLU A 155 9.13 -32.56 2.61
C GLU A 155 10.65 -32.60 2.50
N VAL A 156 11.28 -33.41 3.35
CA VAL A 156 12.73 -33.45 3.53
C VAL A 156 13.19 -34.89 3.65
N GLN A 157 14.36 -35.19 3.06
CA GLN A 157 15.05 -36.45 3.26
C GLN A 157 16.10 -36.36 4.37
N SER A 158 16.13 -37.33 5.30
CA SER A 158 17.11 -37.41 6.40
C SER A 158 18.52 -37.82 5.94
N ILE A 159 19.20 -36.98 5.14
CA ILE A 159 20.53 -37.28 4.63
C ILE A 159 21.58 -37.49 5.74
N GLY A 160 21.40 -36.86 6.91
CA GLY A 160 22.26 -37.06 8.08
C GLY A 160 22.21 -38.49 8.59
N ARG A 161 21.03 -39.10 8.64
CA ARG A 161 20.86 -40.50 9.07
C ARG A 161 21.20 -41.49 7.97
N ILE A 162 20.87 -41.18 6.71
CA ILE A 162 21.17 -42.05 5.55
C ILE A 162 22.68 -42.17 5.32
N PHE A 163 23.42 -41.06 5.38
CA PHE A 163 24.85 -41.04 5.08
C PHE A 163 25.74 -40.98 6.33
N GLY A 164 25.16 -40.96 7.54
CA GLY A 164 25.90 -40.89 8.80
C GLY A 164 26.59 -39.53 9.03
N LEU A 165 26.03 -38.44 8.51
CA LEU A 165 26.58 -37.10 8.61
C LEU A 165 26.04 -36.40 9.86
N ALA A 166 26.83 -36.37 10.93
CA ALA A 166 26.42 -35.81 12.22
C ALA A 166 25.98 -34.33 12.15
N HIS A 167 26.57 -33.54 11.26
CA HIS A 167 26.23 -32.13 11.05
C HIS A 167 24.95 -31.92 10.22
N GLU A 168 24.44 -32.98 9.60
CA GLU A 168 23.20 -32.97 8.81
C GLU A 168 22.01 -33.58 9.57
N LEU A 169 22.20 -33.97 10.83
CA LEU A 169 21.13 -34.53 11.66
C LEU A 169 20.05 -33.49 11.94
N ILE A 170 18.80 -33.95 11.92
CA ILE A 170 17.61 -33.18 12.23
C ILE A 170 17.05 -33.76 13.52
N ASN A 171 16.98 -32.97 14.60
CA ASN A 171 16.41 -33.41 15.87
C ASN A 171 15.20 -32.58 16.25
N GLU A 172 14.29 -33.18 17.03
CA GLU A 172 13.12 -32.46 17.56
C GLU A 172 13.52 -31.22 18.36
N GLY A 173 12.86 -30.11 18.04
CA GLY A 173 13.07 -28.81 18.66
C GLY A 173 14.13 -27.96 17.98
N ASP A 174 14.97 -28.52 17.09
CA ASP A 174 16.03 -27.77 16.42
C ASP A 174 15.44 -26.68 15.51
N THR A 175 16.17 -25.56 15.40
CA THR A 175 15.89 -24.51 14.43
C THR A 175 16.68 -24.80 13.16
N ILE A 176 16.00 -24.82 12.03
CA ILE A 176 16.56 -25.12 10.72
C ILE A 176 16.25 -24.01 9.71
N ARG A 177 17.07 -23.91 8.66
CA ARG A 177 16.84 -23.00 7.53
C ARG A 177 16.50 -23.80 6.30
N ILE A 178 15.51 -23.36 5.54
CA ILE A 178 15.01 -24.02 4.34
C ILE A 178 15.16 -23.05 3.18
N LYS A 179 15.80 -23.49 2.10
CA LYS A 179 16.04 -22.70 0.90
C LYS A 179 15.46 -23.41 -0.32
N ASP A 180 14.36 -22.88 -0.83
CA ASP A 180 13.82 -23.29 -2.11
C ASP A 180 14.11 -22.21 -3.15
N THR A 181 15.16 -22.44 -3.93
CA THR A 181 15.58 -21.55 -5.01
C THR A 181 14.78 -21.76 -6.30
N GLY A 182 13.97 -22.81 -6.38
CA GLY A 182 13.06 -23.11 -7.50
C GLY A 182 11.69 -22.44 -7.35
N PHE A 183 11.29 -22.07 -6.13
CA PHE A 183 10.11 -21.24 -5.88
C PHE A 183 10.28 -19.84 -6.49
N THR A 184 9.20 -19.25 -7.01
CA THR A 184 9.21 -17.89 -7.59
C THR A 184 8.22 -16.98 -6.85
N PRO A 185 8.69 -15.95 -6.11
CA PRO A 185 10.09 -15.58 -5.85
C PRO A 185 10.83 -16.61 -4.99
N LYS A 186 12.17 -16.56 -4.93
CA LYS A 186 12.96 -17.53 -4.14
C LYS A 186 12.50 -17.54 -2.69
N LEU A 187 12.31 -18.73 -2.13
CA LEU A 187 11.73 -18.88 -0.80
C LEU A 187 12.82 -19.26 0.20
N TYR A 188 12.94 -18.45 1.25
CA TYR A 188 13.85 -18.69 2.37
C TYR A 188 13.02 -18.73 3.65
N LEU A 189 13.06 -19.85 4.35
CA LEU A 189 12.31 -20.04 5.60
C LEU A 189 13.28 -20.37 6.74
N GLU A 190 12.97 -19.83 7.91
CA GLU A 190 13.40 -20.40 9.18
C GLU A 190 12.23 -21.19 9.74
N ALA A 191 12.48 -22.41 10.22
CA ALA A 191 11.44 -23.27 10.77
C ALA A 191 11.99 -24.05 11.96
N ARG A 192 11.08 -24.52 12.80
CA ARG A 192 11.39 -25.40 13.92
C ARG A 192 10.96 -26.82 13.62
N VAL A 193 11.79 -27.80 13.96
CA VAL A 193 11.41 -29.22 13.92
C VAL A 193 10.43 -29.50 15.06
N ILE A 194 9.18 -29.82 14.74
CA ILE A 194 8.12 -30.10 15.73
C ILE A 194 8.11 -31.57 16.11
N ALA A 195 8.22 -32.45 15.11
CA ALA A 195 8.21 -33.89 15.31
C ALA A 195 9.01 -34.59 14.20
N GLY A 196 9.52 -35.78 14.50
CA GLY A 196 10.09 -36.70 13.53
C GLY A 196 9.47 -38.08 13.67
N ASP A 197 8.94 -38.62 12.57
CA ASP A 197 8.59 -40.03 12.44
C ASP A 197 9.82 -40.74 11.85
N GLU A 198 10.68 -41.25 12.74
CA GLU A 198 11.97 -41.84 12.37
C GLU A 198 11.92 -43.37 12.41
N SER A 199 12.38 -43.99 11.33
CA SER A 199 12.56 -45.42 11.21
C SER A 199 13.97 -45.82 11.65
N PHE A 200 14.04 -46.74 12.61
CA PHE A 200 15.32 -47.29 13.08
C PHE A 200 15.89 -48.37 12.15
N THR A 201 15.08 -48.90 11.24
CA THR A 201 15.49 -49.94 10.27
C THR A 201 15.75 -49.39 8.88
N ASP A 202 15.04 -48.33 8.48
CA ASP A 202 15.17 -47.71 7.16
C ASP A 202 15.03 -46.18 7.24
N PRO A 203 16.14 -45.45 7.40
CA PRO A 203 16.15 -43.99 7.50
C PRO A 203 15.64 -43.25 6.25
N THR A 204 15.43 -43.94 5.13
CA THR A 204 14.86 -43.31 3.94
C THR A 204 13.37 -42.99 4.08
N GLN A 205 12.69 -43.64 5.04
CA GLN A 205 11.29 -43.43 5.35
C GLN A 205 11.06 -42.33 6.39
N ASP A 206 12.13 -41.73 6.91
CA ASP A 206 12.05 -40.69 7.95
C ASP A 206 11.25 -39.49 7.44
N LYS A 207 10.27 -39.04 8.23
CA LYS A 207 9.46 -37.86 7.94
C LYS A 207 9.57 -36.86 9.07
N TYR A 208 9.74 -35.60 8.72
CA TYR A 208 9.81 -34.51 9.69
C TYR A 208 8.65 -33.55 9.49
N VAL A 209 8.09 -33.11 10.60
CA VAL A 209 7.07 -32.06 10.66
C VAL A 209 7.74 -30.80 11.17
N PHE A 210 7.64 -29.74 10.38
CA PHE A 210 8.17 -28.43 10.76
C PHE A 210 7.01 -27.46 11.06
N GLY A 211 7.32 -26.44 11.86
CA GLY A 211 6.37 -25.44 12.31
C GLY A 211 7.09 -24.15 12.67
N ASP A 212 6.35 -23.20 13.24
CA ASP A 212 6.84 -21.87 13.58
C ASP A 212 7.59 -21.18 12.42
N TYR A 213 7.07 -21.37 11.20
CA TYR A 213 7.68 -20.87 9.99
C TYR A 213 7.81 -19.35 10.01
N ARG A 214 9.00 -18.88 9.67
CA ARG A 214 9.30 -17.48 9.45
C ARG A 214 9.94 -17.31 8.08
N GLU A 215 9.23 -16.60 7.22
CA GLU A 215 9.77 -16.23 5.91
C GLU A 215 10.85 -15.16 6.07
N ILE A 216 12.04 -15.45 5.55
CA ILE A 216 13.17 -14.54 5.52
C ILE A 216 13.12 -13.82 4.18
N THR A 217 12.61 -12.60 4.20
CA THR A 217 12.61 -11.71 3.04
C THR A 217 13.88 -10.87 3.03
N ASP A 218 14.53 -10.72 1.87
CA ASP A 218 15.60 -9.73 1.71
C ASP A 218 14.98 -8.31 1.79
N PRO A 219 15.37 -7.47 2.76
CA PRO A 219 14.89 -6.10 2.87
C PRO A 219 15.06 -5.29 1.56
N ASN A 220 16.10 -5.59 0.78
CA ASN A 220 16.34 -4.92 -0.51
C ASN A 220 15.34 -5.36 -1.58
N GLU A 221 14.86 -6.60 -1.56
CA GLU A 221 13.85 -7.09 -2.50
C GLU A 221 12.49 -6.45 -2.23
N GLU A 222 12.10 -6.32 -0.95
CA GLU A 222 10.88 -5.62 -0.54
C GLU A 222 10.95 -4.12 -0.90
N LEU A 223 12.10 -3.46 -0.67
CA LEU A 223 12.32 -2.09 -1.12
C LEU A 223 12.20 -1.96 -2.65
N ARG A 224 12.71 -2.95 -3.40
CA ARG A 224 12.63 -2.97 -4.86
C ARG A 224 11.19 -3.21 -5.37
N LYS A 225 10.41 -4.06 -4.70
CA LYS A 225 8.97 -4.25 -4.96
C LYS A 225 8.18 -2.97 -4.69
N ILE A 226 8.46 -2.30 -3.56
CA ILE A 226 7.85 -1.01 -3.21
C ILE A 226 8.24 0.06 -4.25
N TYR A 227 9.52 0.15 -4.61
CA TYR A 227 10.03 1.07 -5.64
C TYR A 227 9.36 0.85 -7.00
N ASN A 228 9.23 -0.39 -7.44
CA ASN A 228 8.56 -0.73 -8.70
C ASN A 228 7.05 -0.41 -8.64
N ARG A 229 6.39 -0.65 -7.51
CA ARG A 229 4.98 -0.30 -7.30
C ARG A 229 4.77 1.21 -7.27
N ILE A 230 5.70 1.96 -6.68
CA ILE A 230 5.78 3.42 -6.71
C ILE A 230 5.92 3.87 -8.17
N LEU A 231 6.97 3.44 -8.88
CA LEU A 231 7.20 3.77 -10.30
C LEU A 231 5.97 3.52 -11.18
N SER A 232 5.31 2.38 -11.03
CA SER A 232 4.09 2.05 -11.79
C SER A 232 2.95 3.03 -11.50
N LYS A 233 2.79 3.49 -10.25
CA LYS A 233 1.79 4.50 -9.86
C LYS A 233 2.19 5.94 -10.22
N PHE A 234 3.47 6.18 -10.53
CA PHE A 234 3.99 7.51 -10.91
C PHE A 234 4.07 7.70 -12.42
N GLY A 235 4.29 6.64 -13.21
CA GLY A 235 4.17 6.69 -14.67
C GLY A 235 2.80 7.16 -15.15
N GLU A 236 1.72 6.70 -14.50
CA GLU A 236 0.34 7.12 -14.78
C GLU A 236 0.05 8.60 -14.45
N LYS A 237 0.84 9.23 -13.56
CA LYS A 237 0.60 10.62 -13.12
C LYS A 237 1.18 11.67 -14.08
N GLN A 238 2.28 11.36 -14.77
CA GLN A 238 2.83 12.26 -15.80
C GLN A 238 1.86 12.39 -16.97
N GLU A 239 1.26 11.27 -17.39
CA GLU A 239 0.25 11.21 -18.44
C GLU A 239 -1.04 11.95 -18.06
N MET A 240 -1.46 11.90 -16.78
CA MET A 240 -2.57 12.72 -16.26
C MET A 240 -2.26 14.23 -16.28
N LEU A 241 -1.01 14.64 -16.02
CA LEU A 241 -0.62 16.05 -16.05
C LEU A 241 -0.62 16.61 -17.47
N ASP A 242 -0.12 15.83 -18.42
CA ASP A 242 -0.15 16.20 -19.84
C ASP A 242 -1.60 16.30 -20.36
N GLN A 243 -2.50 15.43 -19.90
CA GLN A 243 -3.94 15.49 -20.20
C GLN A 243 -4.62 16.71 -19.57
N LEU A 244 -4.25 17.08 -18.33
CA LEU A 244 -4.81 18.23 -17.64
C LEU A 244 -4.37 19.55 -18.29
N ASP A 245 -3.09 19.67 -18.66
CA ASP A 245 -2.57 20.84 -19.39
C ASP A 245 -3.27 21.02 -20.75
N LYS A 246 -3.55 19.91 -21.44
CA LYS A 246 -4.32 19.92 -22.69
C LYS A 246 -5.75 20.42 -22.47
N LEU A 247 -6.45 19.93 -21.46
CA LEU A 247 -7.82 20.36 -21.13
C LEU A 247 -7.90 21.84 -20.73
N VAL A 248 -6.91 22.34 -19.99
CA VAL A 248 -6.82 23.78 -19.61
C VAL A 248 -6.61 24.65 -20.85
N LYS A 249 -5.78 24.19 -21.80
CA LYS A 249 -5.54 24.90 -23.06
C LYS A 249 -6.80 24.95 -23.94
N GLU A 250 -7.50 23.84 -24.08
CA GLU A 250 -8.77 23.75 -24.83
C GLU A 250 -9.86 24.63 -24.20
N ALA A 251 -9.96 24.67 -22.86
CA ALA A 251 -10.89 25.54 -22.15
C ALA A 251 -10.60 27.04 -22.37
N ASN A 252 -9.32 27.45 -22.32
CA ASN A 252 -8.90 28.83 -22.59
C ASN A 252 -9.13 29.25 -24.05
N GLU A 253 -8.87 28.35 -25.01
CA GLU A 253 -9.14 28.60 -26.43
C GLU A 253 -10.66 28.78 -26.69
N THR A 254 -11.49 27.93 -26.07
CA THR A 254 -12.96 28.01 -26.15
C THR A 254 -13.49 29.32 -25.55
N ALA A 255 -12.98 29.74 -24.39
CA ALA A 255 -13.34 31.01 -23.76
C ALA A 255 -12.92 32.22 -24.63
N SER A 256 -11.77 32.14 -25.30
CA SER A 256 -11.31 33.20 -26.22
C SER A 256 -12.19 33.32 -27.47
N SER A 257 -12.66 32.18 -28.00
CA SER A 257 -13.57 32.12 -29.16
C SER A 257 -14.94 32.68 -28.80
N ALA A 258 -15.50 32.33 -27.65
CA ALA A 258 -16.76 32.88 -27.15
C ALA A 258 -16.69 34.42 -26.96
N LYS A 259 -15.54 34.96 -26.53
CA LYS A 259 -15.31 36.40 -26.46
C LYS A 259 -15.31 37.07 -27.84
N LYS A 260 -14.66 36.47 -28.84
CA LYS A 260 -14.65 36.98 -30.22
C LYS A 260 -16.05 36.94 -30.85
N GLU A 261 -16.79 35.86 -30.63
CA GLU A 261 -18.18 35.73 -31.10
C GLU A 261 -19.09 36.79 -30.43
N SER A 262 -18.89 37.06 -29.14
CA SER A 262 -19.59 38.14 -28.44
C SER A 262 -19.26 39.53 -28.98
N GLU A 263 -18.00 39.79 -29.35
CA GLU A 263 -17.59 41.06 -29.98
C GLU A 263 -18.19 41.20 -31.40
N ALA A 264 -18.25 40.11 -32.17
CA ALA A 264 -18.92 40.08 -33.47
C ALA A 264 -20.44 40.34 -33.33
N ALA A 265 -21.11 39.73 -32.35
CA ALA A 265 -22.52 40.00 -32.06
C ALA A 265 -22.76 41.46 -31.65
N LYS A 266 -21.85 42.05 -30.86
CA LYS A 266 -21.89 43.47 -30.46
C LYS A 266 -21.81 44.40 -31.68
N THR A 267 -20.85 44.17 -32.57
CA THR A 267 -20.71 45.01 -33.79
C THR A 267 -21.89 44.85 -34.75
N LEU A 268 -22.49 43.66 -34.83
CA LEU A 268 -23.72 43.45 -35.60
C LEU A 268 -24.90 44.20 -35.01
N ALA A 269 -25.07 44.19 -33.68
CA ALA A 269 -26.12 44.94 -32.99
C ALA A 269 -25.97 46.46 -33.17
N GLU A 270 -24.73 46.98 -33.10
CA GLU A 270 -24.42 48.39 -33.38
C GLU A 270 -24.76 48.78 -34.82
N LYS A 271 -24.43 47.93 -35.81
CA LYS A 271 -24.82 48.13 -37.23
C LYS A 271 -26.33 48.08 -37.45
N VAL A 272 -27.05 47.20 -36.75
CA VAL A 272 -28.52 47.18 -36.78
C VAL A 272 -29.08 48.49 -36.22
N GLN A 273 -28.53 48.99 -35.12
CA GLN A 273 -28.92 50.28 -34.52
C GLN A 273 -28.64 51.47 -35.45
N GLU A 274 -27.51 51.47 -36.15
CA GLU A 274 -27.12 52.51 -37.11
C GLU A 274 -28.02 52.51 -38.35
N ASN A 275 -28.32 51.33 -38.91
CA ASN A 275 -29.28 51.19 -40.02
C ASN A 275 -30.68 51.68 -39.67
N ILE A 276 -31.12 51.49 -38.42
CA ILE A 276 -32.41 51.98 -37.93
C ILE A 276 -32.41 53.52 -37.81
N LYS A 277 -31.32 54.14 -37.35
CA LYS A 277 -31.19 55.62 -37.27
C LYS A 277 -31.13 56.28 -38.65
N ASN A 278 -30.41 55.68 -39.59
CA ASN A 278 -30.16 56.25 -40.93
C ASN A 278 -31.35 56.09 -41.91
N ASN A 279 -32.35 55.25 -41.60
CA ASN A 279 -33.59 55.10 -42.36
C ASN A 279 -34.79 55.87 -41.74
N THR A 280 -34.51 57.00 -41.09
CA THR A 280 -35.53 57.94 -40.60
C THR A 280 -36.15 58.72 -41.77
N VAL A 281 -37.48 58.88 -41.77
CA VAL A 281 -38.26 59.50 -42.85
C VAL A 281 -38.60 60.94 -42.47
N GLU A 282 -38.35 61.92 -43.33
CA GLU A 282 -38.74 63.32 -43.09
C GLU A 282 -40.23 63.51 -43.41
N ILE A 283 -40.98 64.09 -42.46
CA ILE A 283 -42.41 64.41 -42.61
C ILE A 283 -42.55 65.89 -42.94
N ILE A 284 -43.12 66.20 -44.09
CA ILE A 284 -43.41 67.58 -44.51
C ILE A 284 -44.89 67.87 -44.24
N GLU A 285 -45.19 68.85 -43.38
CA GLU A 285 -46.56 69.30 -43.11
C GLU A 285 -46.92 70.49 -44.02
N ALA A 286 -47.91 70.33 -44.90
CA ALA A 286 -48.39 71.39 -45.77
C ALA A 286 -49.84 71.14 -46.22
N LYS A 287 -50.59 72.19 -46.59
CA LYS A 287 -51.95 72.07 -47.13
C LYS A 287 -52.01 71.47 -48.54
N ASN A 288 -50.95 71.63 -49.33
CA ASN A 288 -50.86 71.15 -50.72
C ASN A 288 -49.71 70.14 -50.85
N PRO A 289 -49.80 69.16 -51.77
CA PRO A 289 -48.77 68.14 -51.93
C PRO A 289 -47.43 68.75 -52.36
N PRO A 290 -46.30 68.38 -51.72
CA PRO A 290 -44.96 68.85 -52.09
C PRO A 290 -44.60 68.43 -53.53
N LYS A 291 -43.86 69.28 -54.26
CA LYS A 291 -43.54 69.06 -55.69
C LYS A 291 -42.04 68.95 -56.02
N THR A 292 -41.16 69.24 -55.07
CA THR A 292 -39.70 69.20 -55.25
C THR A 292 -39.06 68.38 -54.12
N GLY A 293 -37.95 67.69 -54.41
CA GLY A 293 -37.24 66.86 -53.42
C GLY A 293 -37.87 65.50 -53.10
N LEU A 294 -38.84 65.03 -53.90
CA LEU A 294 -39.58 63.79 -53.64
C LEU A 294 -38.72 62.53 -53.90
N LYS A 295 -38.60 61.66 -52.90
CA LYS A 295 -37.96 60.33 -53.03
C LYS A 295 -39.00 59.23 -52.87
N PRO A 296 -39.16 58.31 -53.84
CA PRO A 296 -40.12 57.21 -53.75
C PRO A 296 -39.95 56.42 -52.44
N TYR A 297 -41.06 56.14 -51.76
CA TYR A 297 -41.17 55.41 -50.49
C TYR A 297 -40.40 56.01 -49.30
N LYS A 298 -39.90 57.25 -49.43
CA LYS A 298 -39.13 57.94 -48.39
C LYS A 298 -39.59 59.38 -48.10
N THR A 299 -40.62 59.86 -48.78
CA THR A 299 -41.21 61.18 -48.51
C THR A 299 -42.63 61.02 -48.01
N LEU A 300 -42.90 61.53 -46.81
CA LEU A 300 -44.21 61.51 -46.17
C LEU A 300 -44.81 62.92 -46.18
N TRP A 301 -46.08 63.01 -46.58
CA TRP A 301 -46.84 64.25 -46.56
C TRP A 301 -48.05 64.11 -45.64
N ARG A 302 -48.20 65.04 -44.71
CA ARG A 302 -49.38 65.12 -43.86
C ARG A 302 -50.39 66.07 -44.50
N ASP A 303 -51.41 65.50 -45.14
CA ASP A 303 -52.45 66.23 -45.84
C ASP A 303 -53.45 66.84 -44.85
N THR A 304 -53.42 68.17 -44.71
CA THR A 304 -54.26 68.94 -43.77
C THR A 304 -55.38 69.72 -44.46
N SER A 305 -55.63 69.44 -45.74
CA SER A 305 -56.63 70.14 -46.56
C SER A 305 -58.06 70.06 -45.99
N ASN A 306 -58.41 68.98 -45.30
CA ASN A 306 -59.73 68.75 -44.70
C ASN A 306 -59.84 69.06 -43.19
N GLY A 307 -58.91 69.86 -42.64
CA GLY A 307 -58.85 70.16 -41.20
C GLY A 307 -57.99 69.16 -40.41
N LYS A 308 -57.66 69.51 -39.16
CA LYS A 308 -56.82 68.67 -38.30
C LYS A 308 -57.67 67.64 -37.53
N PRO A 309 -57.19 66.39 -37.35
CA PRO A 309 -55.85 65.89 -37.71
C PRO A 309 -55.78 65.41 -39.17
N GLY A 310 -54.80 65.92 -39.92
CA GLY A 310 -54.58 65.56 -41.33
C GLY A 310 -54.12 64.11 -41.53
N ILE A 311 -54.40 63.54 -42.71
CA ILE A 311 -54.13 62.14 -43.07
C ILE A 311 -52.70 62.02 -43.64
N LEU A 312 -51.88 61.09 -43.13
CA LEU A 312 -50.55 60.82 -43.67
C LEU A 312 -50.64 60.05 -44.99
N LYS A 313 -49.91 60.54 -46.01
CA LYS A 313 -49.77 59.91 -47.32
C LYS A 313 -48.28 59.73 -47.66
N ILE A 314 -47.93 58.64 -48.35
CA ILE A 314 -46.56 58.34 -48.82
C ILE A 314 -46.44 58.50 -50.34
N TRP A 315 -45.32 59.05 -50.81
CA TRP A 315 -45.03 59.18 -52.23
C TRP A 315 -44.46 57.87 -52.79
N THR A 316 -45.15 57.21 -53.71
CA THR A 316 -44.71 55.93 -54.29
C THR A 316 -43.88 56.08 -55.57
N GLY A 317 -43.59 57.31 -55.99
CA GLY A 317 -42.87 57.62 -57.24
C GLY A 317 -43.76 58.08 -58.39
N GLY A 318 -45.09 57.95 -58.25
CA GLY A 318 -46.07 58.46 -59.22
C GLY A 318 -47.36 59.01 -58.60
N ALA A 319 -47.75 58.56 -57.40
CA ALA A 319 -48.94 59.01 -56.69
C ALA A 319 -48.75 59.03 -55.16
N TRP A 320 -49.68 59.67 -54.46
CA TRP A 320 -49.73 59.72 -52.99
C TRP A 320 -50.77 58.72 -52.46
N GLU A 321 -50.36 57.79 -51.60
CA GLU A 321 -51.23 56.73 -51.04
C GLU A 321 -51.36 56.82 -49.51
N SER A 322 -52.53 56.45 -48.95
CA SER A 322 -52.89 56.61 -47.53
C SER A 322 -52.36 55.48 -46.65
N VAL A 323 -51.90 55.81 -45.44
CA VAL A 323 -51.23 54.86 -44.53
C VAL A 323 -52.00 54.77 -43.20
N VAL A 324 -52.57 53.61 -42.85
CA VAL A 324 -53.22 53.30 -41.56
C VAL A 324 -52.72 51.90 -41.11
N PRO A 325 -52.54 51.53 -39.83
CA PRO A 325 -52.56 52.26 -38.55
C PRO A 325 -51.15 52.53 -37.96
N ASP A 326 -51.12 53.26 -36.84
CA ASP A 326 -49.97 53.93 -36.17
C ASP A 326 -48.73 53.02 -35.89
N PRO A 327 -47.60 53.24 -36.61
CA PRO A 327 -46.33 52.54 -36.40
C PRO A 327 -45.46 53.10 -35.27
N GLU A 328 -45.77 54.26 -34.68
CA GLU A 328 -44.84 54.92 -33.74
C GLU A 328 -44.85 54.31 -32.33
N THR A 329 -46.02 53.87 -31.86
CA THR A 329 -46.20 53.26 -30.53
C THR A 329 -45.57 51.86 -30.45
N ILE A 330 -45.82 50.99 -31.45
CA ILE A 330 -45.21 49.66 -31.54
C ILE A 330 -43.68 49.76 -31.70
N LYS A 331 -43.17 50.72 -32.49
CA LYS A 331 -41.72 50.89 -32.69
C LYS A 331 -41.01 51.36 -31.42
N LYS A 332 -41.55 52.34 -30.69
CA LYS A 332 -40.89 52.86 -29.48
C LYS A 332 -40.86 51.84 -28.35
N GLU A 333 -41.98 51.16 -28.08
CA GLU A 333 -42.03 50.16 -26.99
C GLU A 333 -41.14 48.96 -27.31
N THR A 334 -41.20 48.44 -28.54
CA THR A 334 -40.36 47.31 -28.96
C THR A 334 -38.87 47.66 -28.98
N LEU A 335 -38.48 48.85 -29.47
CA LEU A 335 -37.05 49.27 -29.43
C LEU A 335 -36.54 49.43 -28.00
N THR A 336 -37.36 50.01 -27.12
CA THR A 336 -36.94 50.27 -25.75
C THR A 336 -36.77 48.96 -24.99
N GLN A 337 -37.69 48.01 -25.20
CA GLN A 337 -37.62 46.68 -24.60
C GLN A 337 -36.44 45.87 -25.16
N VAL A 338 -36.25 45.82 -26.48
CA VAL A 338 -35.14 45.10 -27.11
C VAL A 338 -33.77 45.67 -26.70
N ASN A 339 -33.62 47.00 -26.61
CA ASN A 339 -32.36 47.59 -26.12
C ASN A 339 -32.08 47.24 -24.65
N LYS A 340 -33.12 47.21 -23.81
CA LYS A 340 -32.99 46.83 -22.40
C LYS A 340 -32.60 45.36 -22.27
N ASP A 341 -33.21 44.49 -23.08
CA ASP A 341 -32.94 43.05 -23.07
C ASP A 341 -31.51 42.76 -23.60
N ILE A 342 -31.06 43.45 -24.65
CA ILE A 342 -29.68 43.34 -25.17
C ILE A 342 -28.64 43.76 -24.11
N GLU A 343 -28.82 44.91 -23.47
CA GLU A 343 -27.85 45.38 -22.47
C GLU A 343 -27.87 44.50 -21.21
N SER A 344 -29.03 44.01 -20.78
CA SER A 344 -29.10 43.05 -19.65
C SER A 344 -28.39 41.73 -19.97
N THR A 345 -28.60 41.18 -21.17
CA THR A 345 -27.97 39.93 -21.62
C THR A 345 -26.45 40.09 -21.73
N LYS A 346 -25.97 41.25 -22.19
CA LYS A 346 -24.54 41.58 -22.29
C LYS A 346 -23.85 41.65 -20.93
N ILE A 347 -24.51 42.28 -19.94
CA ILE A 347 -23.98 42.36 -18.58
C ILE A 347 -23.91 40.95 -17.97
N GLU A 348 -24.96 40.14 -18.14
CA GLU A 348 -25.00 38.79 -17.60
C GLU A 348 -23.98 37.86 -18.25
N LEU A 349 -23.82 37.94 -19.58
CA LEU A 349 -22.84 37.13 -20.32
C LEU A 349 -21.40 37.48 -19.93
N ASN A 350 -21.07 38.77 -19.87
CA ASN A 350 -19.73 39.21 -19.45
C ASN A 350 -19.43 38.76 -18.01
N LYS A 351 -20.42 38.81 -17.13
CA LYS A 351 -20.27 38.34 -15.75
C LYS A 351 -20.01 36.84 -15.69
N LYS A 352 -20.79 36.02 -16.41
CA LYS A 352 -20.61 34.56 -16.47
C LYS A 352 -19.25 34.15 -17.07
N VAL A 353 -18.79 34.85 -18.10
CA VAL A 353 -17.45 34.62 -18.69
C VAL A 353 -16.35 34.96 -17.68
N GLN A 354 -16.47 36.08 -16.97
CA GLN A 354 -15.50 36.49 -15.96
C GLN A 354 -15.46 35.52 -14.77
N GLU A 355 -16.62 35.04 -14.30
CA GLU A 355 -16.73 34.06 -13.22
C GLU A 355 -16.11 32.72 -13.60
N ALA A 356 -16.39 32.21 -14.81
CA ALA A 356 -15.78 30.99 -15.33
C ALA A 356 -14.24 31.12 -15.44
N GLN A 357 -13.75 32.27 -15.91
CA GLN A 357 -12.31 32.53 -16.03
C GLN A 357 -11.62 32.60 -14.66
N ASN A 358 -12.25 33.27 -13.69
CA ASN A 358 -11.75 33.34 -12.32
C ASN A 358 -11.74 31.96 -11.63
N GLN A 359 -12.79 31.16 -11.84
CA GLN A 359 -12.88 29.80 -11.29
C GLN A 359 -11.82 28.87 -11.88
N ALA A 360 -11.62 28.91 -13.20
CA ALA A 360 -10.57 28.13 -13.87
C ALA A 360 -9.16 28.54 -13.40
N THR A 361 -8.92 29.84 -13.23
CA THR A 361 -7.64 30.36 -12.73
C THR A 361 -7.39 29.95 -11.27
N GLY A 362 -8.43 29.99 -10.43
CA GLY A 362 -8.35 29.56 -9.03
C GLY A 362 -8.00 28.08 -8.89
N GLN A 363 -8.70 27.21 -9.63
CA GLN A 363 -8.43 25.77 -9.65
C GLN A 363 -7.02 25.45 -10.19
N PHE A 364 -6.56 26.19 -11.21
CA PHE A 364 -5.20 26.04 -11.74
C PHE A 364 -4.14 26.37 -10.68
N ASN A 365 -4.32 27.46 -9.92
CA ASN A 365 -3.37 27.85 -8.88
C ASN A 365 -3.32 26.82 -7.74
N GLU A 366 -4.46 26.30 -7.29
CA GLU A 366 -4.51 25.24 -6.25
C GLU A 366 -3.78 23.97 -6.70
N VAL A 367 -3.99 23.53 -7.96
CA VAL A 367 -3.32 22.37 -8.52
C VAL A 367 -1.82 22.62 -8.68
N GLN A 368 -1.41 23.81 -9.14
CA GLN A 368 -0.01 24.20 -9.27
C GLN A 368 0.71 24.20 -7.93
N GLU A 369 0.11 24.76 -6.87
CA GLU A 369 0.67 24.76 -5.52
C GLU A 369 0.79 23.34 -4.97
N GLY A 370 -0.23 22.50 -5.16
CA GLY A 370 -0.19 21.08 -4.82
C GLY A 370 0.95 20.34 -5.51
N LEU A 371 1.14 20.57 -6.82
CA LEU A 371 2.21 19.96 -7.61
C LEU A 371 3.60 20.41 -7.18
N GLN A 372 3.78 21.70 -6.85
CA GLN A 372 5.04 22.19 -6.30
C GLN A 372 5.35 21.55 -4.93
N GLY A 373 4.34 21.34 -4.08
CA GLY A 373 4.48 20.62 -2.82
C GLY A 373 4.94 19.17 -3.01
N VAL A 374 4.35 18.47 -3.99
CA VAL A 374 4.76 17.12 -4.38
C VAL A 374 6.19 17.11 -4.94
N SER A 375 6.56 18.05 -5.81
CA SER A 375 7.91 18.16 -6.37
C SER A 375 8.97 18.33 -5.28
N ARG A 376 8.73 19.20 -4.29
CA ARG A 376 9.63 19.35 -3.12
C ARG A 376 9.77 18.06 -2.32
N THR A 377 8.67 17.32 -2.18
CA THR A 377 8.66 16.03 -1.48
C THR A 377 9.49 14.98 -2.24
N VAL A 378 9.39 14.96 -3.58
CA VAL A 378 10.18 14.08 -4.44
C VAL A 378 11.67 14.38 -4.30
N SER A 379 12.09 15.66 -4.41
CA SER A 379 13.51 16.01 -4.24
C SER A 379 14.05 15.62 -2.86
N ASN A 380 13.24 15.72 -1.81
CA ASN A 380 13.63 15.27 -0.47
C ASN A 380 13.79 13.74 -0.40
N ILE A 381 12.98 12.98 -1.12
CA ILE A 381 13.09 11.51 -1.20
C ILE A 381 14.34 11.12 -1.99
N GLU A 382 14.60 11.74 -3.14
CA GLU A 382 15.79 11.51 -3.96
C GLU A 382 17.08 11.78 -3.17
N ASN A 383 17.11 12.89 -2.41
CA ASN A 383 18.24 13.19 -1.54
C ASN A 383 18.46 12.11 -0.47
N LYS A 384 17.39 11.66 0.19
CA LYS A 384 17.47 10.55 1.18
C LYS A 384 17.91 9.24 0.53
N GLN A 385 17.49 8.97 -0.69
CA GLN A 385 17.91 7.79 -1.44
C GLN A 385 19.41 7.83 -1.72
N GLY A 386 19.94 8.98 -2.17
CA GLY A 386 21.39 9.15 -2.36
C GLY A 386 22.21 9.01 -1.06
N GLU A 387 21.64 9.35 0.10
CA GLU A 387 22.27 9.07 1.40
C GLU A 387 22.25 7.58 1.75
N ILE A 388 21.16 6.88 1.45
CA ILE A 388 21.03 5.43 1.68
C ILE A 388 22.03 4.68 0.79
N ASP A 389 22.13 5.00 -0.50
CA ASP A 389 23.06 4.36 -1.43
C ASP A 389 24.51 4.46 -0.95
N LYS A 390 24.90 5.62 -0.39
CA LYS A 390 26.23 5.82 0.22
C LYS A 390 26.44 4.93 1.44
N LYS A 391 25.44 4.79 2.31
CA LYS A 391 25.51 3.91 3.49
C LYS A 391 25.59 2.43 3.08
N VAL A 392 24.81 2.01 2.09
CA VAL A 392 24.84 0.65 1.55
C VAL A 392 26.21 0.34 0.94
N THR A 393 26.73 1.22 0.09
CA THR A 393 28.08 1.08 -0.50
C THR A 393 29.15 0.93 0.59
N LYS A 394 29.06 1.71 1.66
CA LYS A 394 30.00 1.61 2.80
C LYS A 394 29.85 0.28 3.54
N PHE A 395 28.62 -0.17 3.76
CA PHE A 395 28.34 -1.46 4.39
C PHE A 395 28.89 -2.63 3.56
N GLU A 396 28.75 -2.60 2.23
CA GLU A 396 29.33 -3.59 1.33
C GLU A 396 30.87 -3.62 1.40
N GLN A 397 31.51 -2.44 1.46
CA GLN A 397 32.95 -2.34 1.66
C GLN A 397 33.39 -2.94 3.00
N ASP A 398 32.71 -2.60 4.09
CA ASP A 398 33.00 -3.13 5.43
C ASP A 398 32.79 -4.67 5.46
N SER A 399 31.70 -5.16 4.87
CA SER A 399 31.40 -6.60 4.75
C SER A 399 32.47 -7.36 3.96
N ASN A 400 32.97 -6.79 2.87
CA ASN A 400 34.07 -7.38 2.11
C ASN A 400 35.39 -7.40 2.92
N GLY A 401 35.63 -6.36 3.73
CA GLY A 401 36.74 -6.33 4.68
C GLY A 401 36.64 -7.43 5.75
N PHE A 402 35.44 -7.64 6.30
CA PHE A 402 35.18 -8.73 7.24
C PHE A 402 35.38 -10.11 6.60
N LYS A 403 34.88 -10.33 5.38
CA LYS A 403 35.10 -11.58 4.64
C LYS A 403 36.58 -11.89 4.48
N THR A 404 37.37 -10.91 4.06
CA THR A 404 38.83 -11.06 3.90
C THR A 404 39.51 -11.40 5.23
N SER A 405 39.05 -10.79 6.32
CA SER A 405 39.57 -11.05 7.66
C SER A 405 39.24 -12.47 8.14
N ILE A 406 38.01 -12.95 7.89
CA ILE A 406 37.59 -14.33 8.21
C ILE A 406 38.39 -15.34 7.39
N GLU A 407 38.60 -15.10 6.09
CA GLU A 407 39.42 -15.98 5.24
C GLU A 407 40.87 -16.07 5.74
N SER A 408 41.44 -14.95 6.20
CA SER A 408 42.78 -14.91 6.80
C SER A 408 42.85 -15.68 8.13
N LEU A 409 41.84 -15.51 9.01
CA LEU A 409 41.74 -16.25 10.27
C LEU A 409 41.59 -17.75 10.03
N THR A 410 40.76 -18.15 9.07
CA THR A 410 40.54 -19.56 8.71
C THR A 410 41.83 -20.22 8.20
N LYS A 411 42.62 -19.50 7.38
CA LYS A 411 43.95 -19.98 6.94
C LYS A 411 44.90 -20.17 8.13
N LYS A 412 44.95 -19.20 9.05
CA LYS A 412 45.78 -19.32 10.26
C LYS A 412 45.36 -20.48 11.15
N ASP A 413 44.07 -20.73 11.29
CA ASP A 413 43.54 -21.83 12.09
C ASP A 413 43.92 -23.21 11.49
N ASN A 414 43.85 -23.34 10.17
CA ASN A 414 44.34 -24.53 9.46
C ASN A 414 45.85 -24.74 9.66
N ASP A 415 46.65 -23.67 9.58
CA ASP A 415 48.09 -23.74 9.84
C ASP A 415 48.40 -24.15 11.28
N ILE A 416 47.64 -23.64 12.25
CA ILE A 416 47.75 -24.02 13.66
C ILE A 416 47.40 -25.49 13.84
N SER A 417 46.29 -25.96 13.25
CA SER A 417 45.87 -27.36 13.31
C SER A 417 46.92 -28.31 12.74
N ASN A 418 47.53 -27.96 11.60
CA ASN A 418 48.62 -28.75 11.01
C ASN A 418 49.87 -28.82 11.91
N LYS A 419 50.24 -27.70 12.54
CA LYS A 419 51.33 -27.68 13.52
C LYS A 419 51.00 -28.50 14.76
N LEU A 420 49.76 -28.46 15.24
CA LEU A 420 49.30 -29.23 16.39
C LEU A 420 49.41 -30.73 16.13
N ASN A 421 48.96 -31.20 14.95
CA ASN A 421 49.10 -32.60 14.53
C ASN A 421 50.57 -33.05 14.50
N THR A 422 51.48 -32.16 14.08
CA THR A 422 52.92 -32.44 14.07
C THR A 422 53.48 -32.57 15.48
N VAL A 423 53.04 -31.70 16.40
CA VAL A 423 53.40 -31.78 17.82
C VAL A 423 52.87 -33.07 18.43
N GLU A 424 51.62 -33.45 18.16
CA GLU A 424 51.02 -34.68 18.66
C GLU A 424 51.81 -35.93 18.21
N GLN A 425 52.18 -36.01 16.92
CA GLN A 425 53.04 -37.08 16.40
C GLN A 425 54.41 -37.12 17.11
N THR A 426 55.00 -35.94 17.37
CA THR A 426 56.29 -35.83 18.07
C THR A 426 56.18 -36.31 19.52
N VAL A 427 55.11 -35.94 20.22
CA VAL A 427 54.84 -36.38 21.59
C VAL A 427 54.66 -37.89 21.65
N GLU A 428 53.90 -38.48 20.73
CA GLU A 428 53.67 -39.93 20.72
C GLU A 428 54.96 -40.70 20.41
N SER A 429 55.80 -40.19 19.50
CA SER A 429 57.12 -40.77 19.24
C SER A 429 58.05 -40.70 20.47
N THR A 430 57.99 -39.59 21.21
CA THR A 430 58.77 -39.40 22.43
C THR A 430 58.30 -40.35 23.54
N LYS A 431 56.98 -40.49 23.72
CA LYS A 431 56.38 -41.41 24.70
C LYS A 431 56.77 -42.86 24.42
N LYS A 432 56.80 -43.27 23.15
CA LYS A 432 57.30 -44.59 22.74
C LYS A 432 58.77 -44.76 23.12
N THR A 433 59.62 -43.78 22.79
CA THR A 433 61.05 -43.80 23.13
C THR A 433 61.28 -43.91 24.64
N ILE A 434 60.52 -43.17 25.46
CA ILE A 434 60.57 -43.24 26.92
C ILE A 434 60.20 -44.65 27.42
N SER A 435 59.16 -45.26 26.83
CA SER A 435 58.73 -46.61 27.19
C SER A 435 59.83 -47.64 26.89
N ASP A 436 60.46 -47.54 25.71
CA ASP A 436 61.57 -48.41 25.32
C ASP A 436 62.78 -48.27 26.26
N VAL A 437 63.11 -47.05 26.69
CA VAL A 437 64.17 -46.77 27.67
C VAL A 437 63.83 -47.34 29.05
N GLN A 438 62.58 -47.20 29.51
CA GLN A 438 62.12 -47.76 30.77
C GLN A 438 62.24 -49.29 30.77
N GLN A 439 61.82 -49.95 29.69
CA GLN A 439 61.96 -51.39 29.54
C GLN A 439 63.44 -51.81 29.61
N THR A 440 64.30 -51.17 28.82
CA THR A 440 65.75 -51.44 28.81
C THR A 440 66.39 -51.25 30.19
N THR A 441 65.99 -50.20 30.90
CA THR A 441 66.48 -49.91 32.27
C THR A 441 66.06 -51.00 33.25
N ASN A 442 64.82 -51.50 33.15
CA ASN A 442 64.32 -52.58 34.00
C ASN A 442 65.06 -53.90 33.72
N GLU A 443 65.32 -54.22 32.45
CA GLU A 443 66.11 -55.39 32.06
C GLU A 443 67.55 -55.33 32.61
N LEU A 444 68.18 -54.15 32.57
CA LEU A 444 69.52 -53.94 33.16
C LEU A 444 69.53 -54.10 34.68
N LYS A 445 68.52 -53.57 35.39
CA LYS A 445 68.39 -53.75 36.84
C LYS A 445 68.23 -55.23 37.23
N GLN A 446 67.44 -56.00 36.46
CA GLN A 446 67.28 -57.43 36.70
C GLN A 446 68.59 -58.22 36.49
N LYS A 447 69.42 -57.82 35.53
CA LYS A 447 70.74 -58.43 35.30
C LYS A 447 71.76 -58.12 36.39
N GLN A 448 71.64 -57.01 37.11
CA GLN A 448 72.53 -56.66 38.24
C GLN A 448 72.15 -57.35 39.56
N LEU A 449 70.94 -57.92 39.67
CA LEU A 449 70.42 -58.62 40.84
C LEU A 449 70.60 -60.14 40.78
N LYS A 450 71.19 -60.66 39.69
CA LYS A 450 71.68 -62.04 39.55
C LYS A 450 73.19 -62.02 39.60
#